data_AF-A0A7S3E2E0-F1
#
_entry.id   AF-A0A7S3E2E0-F1
#
_cell.length_a   1.000
_cell.length_b   1.000
_cell.length_c   1.000
_cell.angle_alpha   90.00
_cell.angle_beta   90.00
_cell.angle_gamma   90.00
#
_symmetry.space_group_name_H-M   'P 1'
#
loop_
_entity.id
_entity.type
_entity.pdbx_description
1 polymer ?
#
loop_
_entity_poly.entity_id
_entity_poly.type
_entity_poly.pdbx_seq_one_letter_code
_entity_poly.pdbx_strand_id
1 'polypeptide(L)'
;MQLKDALCKHLGLSDYGESTPDGMFTLSEMECMGCCVNAPMICVADYTKGVEGFTYNYYEDITSADAIDIVEKLRKGETPRVGSQHRDKAEPAGVVWENEWIPTPEGHTTLTTEPRGPFCRELKKPEEAEQKQ
;
A
#
# COMPACT_ATOMS: atom_id res chain seq x y z
N MET A 1 -12.15 12.62 -10.29
CA MET A 1 -11.36 11.49 -10.83
C MET A 1 -9.89 11.89 -10.97
N GLN A 2 -9.30 12.50 -9.92
CA GLN A 2 -8.01 13.22 -10.04
C GLN A 2 -6.80 12.30 -10.23
N LEU A 3 -6.82 11.12 -9.61
CA LEU A 3 -5.69 10.18 -9.63
C LEU A 3 -5.44 9.57 -11.03
N LYS A 4 -6.51 9.13 -11.71
CA LYS A 4 -6.45 8.66 -13.09
C LYS A 4 -5.85 9.73 -14.00
N ASP A 5 -6.43 10.93 -13.98
CA ASP A 5 -6.04 12.01 -14.88
C ASP A 5 -4.57 12.40 -14.68
N ALA A 6 -4.09 12.40 -13.43
CA ALA A 6 -2.69 12.63 -13.11
C ALA A 6 -1.77 11.54 -13.68
N LEU A 7 -2.11 10.26 -13.50
CA LEU A 7 -1.33 9.13 -14.01
C LEU A 7 -1.34 9.05 -15.55
N CYS A 8 -2.49 9.22 -16.19
CA CYS A 8 -2.62 9.29 -17.65
C CYS A 8 -1.75 10.41 -18.21
N LYS A 9 -1.81 11.61 -17.62
CA LYS A 9 -1.00 12.75 -18.05
C LYS A 9 0.51 12.49 -17.86
N HIS A 10 0.91 11.87 -16.75
CA HIS A 10 2.32 11.59 -16.47
C HIS A 10 2.89 10.49 -17.39
N LEU A 11 2.11 9.43 -17.63
CA LEU A 11 2.51 8.29 -18.46
C LEU A 11 2.30 8.54 -19.96
N GLY A 12 1.60 9.61 -20.35
CA GLY A 12 1.29 9.92 -21.74
C GLY A 12 0.21 9.01 -22.35
N LEU A 13 -0.74 8.55 -21.53
CA LEU A 13 -1.86 7.70 -21.94
C LEU A 13 -3.15 8.52 -22.07
N SER A 14 -4.03 8.11 -22.97
CA SER A 14 -5.32 8.78 -23.18
C SER A 14 -6.37 8.30 -22.19
N ASP A 15 -6.41 6.98 -21.93
CA ASP A 15 -7.37 6.35 -21.04
C ASP A 15 -6.84 5.02 -20.47
N TYR A 16 -7.67 4.34 -19.67
CA TYR A 16 -7.43 2.98 -19.21
C TYR A 16 -7.32 1.98 -20.38
N GLY A 17 -6.59 0.89 -20.16
CA GLY A 17 -6.36 -0.17 -21.14
C GLY A 17 -5.19 0.10 -22.09
N GLU A 18 -4.60 1.29 -22.02
CA GLU A 18 -3.40 1.64 -22.79
C GLU A 18 -2.12 1.30 -22.04
N SER A 19 -1.08 1.00 -22.80
CA SER A 19 0.27 0.75 -22.28
C SER A 19 1.22 1.83 -22.77
N THR A 20 2.22 2.15 -21.95
CA THR A 20 3.24 3.13 -22.30
C THR A 20 4.08 2.66 -23.49
N PRO A 21 4.62 3.58 -24.32
CA PRO A 21 5.44 3.22 -25.49
C PRO A 21 6.71 2.42 -25.15
N ASP A 22 7.22 2.56 -23.92
CA ASP A 22 8.35 1.78 -23.39
C ASP A 22 7.96 0.36 -22.95
N GLY A 23 6.66 0.02 -22.97
CA GLY A 23 6.13 -1.29 -22.57
C GLY A 23 6.20 -1.56 -21.07
N MET A 24 6.51 -0.56 -20.24
CA MET A 24 6.73 -0.76 -18.81
C MET A 24 5.46 -0.73 -17.98
N PHE A 25 4.50 0.14 -18.32
CA PHE A 25 3.30 0.36 -17.52
C PHE A 25 2.04 0.21 -18.36
N THR A 26 1.03 -0.43 -17.78
CA THR A 26 -0.33 -0.50 -18.32
C THR A 26 -1.28 0.00 -17.24
N LEU A 27 -2.10 1.00 -17.56
CA LEU A 27 -3.08 1.52 -16.60
C LEU A 27 -4.42 0.81 -16.83
N SER A 28 -4.99 0.21 -15.78
CA SER A 28 -6.27 -0.49 -15.85
C SER A 28 -7.15 -0.08 -14.68
N GLU A 29 -8.45 0.04 -14.94
CA GLU A 29 -9.45 0.27 -13.90
C GLU A 29 -9.84 -1.06 -13.27
N MET A 30 -9.92 -1.06 -11.94
CA MET A 30 -10.35 -2.20 -11.15
C MET A 30 -11.47 -1.75 -10.21
N GLU A 31 -12.32 -2.69 -9.86
CA GLU A 31 -13.39 -2.50 -8.88
C GLU A 31 -12.83 -2.44 -7.45
N CYS A 32 -13.69 -2.64 -6.45
CA CYS A 32 -13.28 -2.70 -5.05
C CYS A 32 -12.11 -3.68 -4.82
N MET A 33 -10.98 -3.14 -4.36
CA MET A 33 -9.75 -3.87 -4.06
C MET A 33 -9.58 -4.20 -2.57
N GLY A 34 -10.59 -3.93 -1.73
CA GLY A 34 -10.58 -4.22 -0.29
C GLY A 34 -9.86 -3.19 0.59
N CYS A 35 -9.30 -2.13 0.02
CA CYS A 35 -8.54 -1.09 0.74
C CYS A 35 -9.39 0.16 1.03
N CYS A 36 -10.69 0.01 1.27
CA CYS A 36 -11.64 1.13 1.30
C CYS A 36 -11.33 2.17 2.38
N VAL A 37 -10.84 1.73 3.54
CA VAL A 37 -10.47 2.64 4.64
C VAL A 37 -9.19 3.41 4.34
N ASN A 38 -8.40 2.94 3.39
CA ASN A 38 -7.16 3.54 2.90
C ASN A 38 -7.33 4.18 1.51
N ALA A 39 -8.55 4.56 1.12
CA ALA A 39 -8.75 5.24 -0.14
C ALA A 39 -8.14 6.65 -0.12
N PRO A 40 -7.61 7.17 -1.26
CA PRO A 40 -7.41 6.53 -2.56
C PRO A 40 -6.26 5.52 -2.60
N MET A 41 -6.27 4.61 -3.58
CA MET A 41 -5.27 3.56 -3.72
C MET A 41 -4.98 3.19 -5.18
N ILE A 42 -3.82 2.60 -5.43
CA ILE A 42 -3.49 1.85 -6.65
C ILE A 42 -2.93 0.49 -6.27
N CYS A 43 -3.06 -0.48 -7.18
CA CYS A 43 -2.34 -1.74 -7.09
C CYS A 43 -1.39 -1.89 -8.27
N VAL A 44 -0.15 -2.30 -7.99
CA VAL A 44 0.84 -2.59 -9.02
C VAL A 44 1.13 -4.07 -9.03
N ALA A 45 0.83 -4.69 -10.17
CA ALA A 45 1.27 -6.03 -10.52
C ALA A 45 2.67 -5.94 -11.14
N ASP A 46 3.70 -6.30 -10.38
CA ASP A 46 5.07 -6.32 -10.88
C ASP A 46 5.36 -7.67 -11.56
N TYR A 47 5.45 -7.63 -12.89
CA TYR A 47 5.77 -8.78 -13.74
C TYR A 47 7.25 -8.87 -14.13
N THR A 48 8.11 -7.95 -13.66
CA THR A 48 9.50 -7.82 -14.16
C THR A 48 10.38 -9.04 -13.87
N LYS A 49 10.07 -9.80 -12.82
CA LYS A 49 10.86 -10.97 -12.37
C LYS A 49 10.20 -12.32 -12.71
N GLY A 50 9.21 -12.33 -13.60
CA GLY A 50 8.48 -13.54 -13.97
C GLY A 50 7.71 -14.17 -12.81
N VAL A 51 7.41 -15.47 -12.92
CA VAL A 51 6.51 -16.18 -11.98
C VAL A 51 7.07 -16.25 -10.56
N GLU A 52 8.39 -16.39 -10.41
CA GLU A 52 9.03 -16.56 -9.09
C GLU A 52 9.14 -15.25 -8.30
N GLY A 53 9.15 -14.11 -8.99
CA GLY A 53 9.29 -12.79 -8.38
C GLY A 53 8.07 -11.88 -8.58
N PHE A 54 6.94 -12.45 -8.99
CA PHE A 54 5.69 -11.71 -9.14
C PHE A 54 5.24 -11.12 -7.80
N THR A 55 4.89 -9.84 -7.80
CA THR A 55 4.30 -9.19 -6.62
C THR A 55 3.05 -8.41 -7.00
N TYR A 56 2.08 -8.39 -6.09
CA TYR A 56 0.84 -7.65 -6.23
C TYR A 56 0.71 -6.68 -5.06
N ASN A 57 1.29 -5.50 -5.24
CA ASN A 57 1.51 -4.55 -4.16
C ASN A 57 0.42 -3.48 -4.12
N TYR A 58 -0.10 -3.25 -2.92
CA TYR A 58 -1.09 -2.21 -2.65
C TYR A 58 -0.38 -0.95 -2.18
N TYR A 59 -0.65 0.17 -2.86
CA TYR A 59 -0.22 1.49 -2.43
C TYR A 59 -1.47 2.31 -2.10
N GLU A 60 -1.58 2.71 -0.85
CA GLU A 60 -2.82 3.19 -0.27
C GLU A 60 -2.64 4.57 0.38
N ASP A 61 -3.74 5.24 0.70
CA ASP A 61 -3.78 6.63 1.15
C ASP A 61 -2.93 7.55 0.26
N ILE A 62 -3.06 7.43 -1.06
CA ILE A 62 -2.19 8.17 -1.98
C ILE A 62 -2.82 9.47 -2.48
N THR A 63 -1.99 10.49 -2.59
CA THR A 63 -2.25 11.66 -3.44
C THR A 63 -1.77 11.42 -4.87
N SER A 64 -2.14 12.31 -5.78
CA SER A 64 -1.64 12.30 -7.16
C SER A 64 -0.11 12.45 -7.22
N ALA A 65 0.48 13.19 -6.28
CA ALA A 65 1.93 13.35 -6.22
C ALA A 65 2.62 12.06 -5.78
N ASP A 66 2.07 11.38 -4.77
CA ASP A 66 2.61 10.09 -4.30
C ASP A 66 2.52 9.02 -5.39
N ALA A 67 1.41 8.98 -6.12
CA ALA A 67 1.24 8.03 -7.22
C ALA A 67 2.30 8.22 -8.33
N ILE A 68 2.61 9.46 -8.68
CA ILE A 68 3.68 9.78 -9.65
C ILE A 68 5.05 9.36 -9.10
N ASP A 69 5.33 9.66 -7.83
CA ASP A 69 6.59 9.27 -7.18
C ASP A 69 6.77 7.74 -7.13
N ILE A 70 5.71 7.00 -6.81
CA ILE A 70 5.69 5.52 -6.84
C ILE A 70 6.03 5.02 -8.24
N VAL A 71 5.38 5.55 -9.29
CA VAL A 71 5.63 5.16 -10.68
C VAL A 71 7.08 5.45 -11.08
N GLU A 72 7.64 6.60 -10.70
CA GLU A 72 9.03 6.96 -11.01
C GLU A 72 10.05 6.08 -10.27
N LYS A 73 9.78 5.74 -9.01
CA LYS A 73 10.61 4.79 -8.25
C LYS A 73 10.59 3.40 -8.89
N LEU A 74 9.40 2.92 -9.26
CA LEU A 74 9.26 1.64 -9.97
C LEU A 74 9.98 1.68 -11.32
N ARG A 75 9.90 2.80 -12.05
CA ARG A 75 10.60 2.99 -13.34
C ARG A 75 12.13 2.90 -13.18
N LYS A 76 12.67 3.34 -12.03
CA LYS A 76 14.10 3.22 -11.68
C LYS A 76 14.49 1.83 -11.18
N GLY A 77 13.54 0.91 -11.02
CA GLY A 77 13.77 -0.42 -10.44
C GLY A 77 13.87 -0.41 -8.91
N GLU A 78 13.46 0.67 -8.25
CA GLU A 78 13.35 0.75 -6.80
C GLU A 78 12.05 0.10 -6.32
N THR A 79 12.03 -0.34 -5.05
CA THR A 79 10.84 -0.91 -4.41
C THR A 79 10.26 0.11 -3.42
N PRO A 80 9.26 0.93 -3.81
CA PRO A 80 8.62 1.86 -2.89
C PRO A 80 7.94 1.12 -1.73
N ARG A 81 7.69 1.85 -0.63
CA ARG A 81 7.06 1.28 0.56
C ARG A 81 5.65 0.80 0.20
N VAL A 82 5.41 -0.50 0.39
CA VAL A 82 4.09 -1.12 0.19
C VAL A 82 3.17 -0.80 1.37
N GLY A 83 1.89 -0.56 1.09
CA GLY A 83 0.87 -0.17 2.05
C GLY A 83 0.53 1.33 1.96
N SER A 84 0.00 1.87 3.06
CA SER A 84 -0.30 3.29 3.18
C SER A 84 0.95 4.16 3.01
N GLN A 85 0.85 5.28 2.29
CA GLN A 85 1.96 6.23 2.16
C GLN A 85 2.03 7.26 3.31
N HIS A 86 0.99 7.35 4.13
CA HIS A 86 0.89 8.36 5.19
C HIS A 86 0.70 7.79 6.60
N ARG A 87 0.34 6.51 6.74
CA ARG A 87 0.19 5.83 8.04
C ARG A 87 0.84 4.43 8.05
N ASP A 88 0.81 3.71 9.17
CA ASP A 88 1.39 2.36 9.26
C ASP A 88 0.56 1.36 8.46
N LYS A 89 -0.74 1.26 8.77
CA LYS A 89 -1.69 0.35 8.11
C LYS A 89 -3.04 1.04 7.94
N ALA A 90 -4.02 0.71 8.77
CA ALA A 90 -5.42 1.14 8.69
C ALA A 90 -5.89 1.85 9.97
N GLU A 91 -4.96 2.34 10.78
CA GLU A 91 -5.27 3.08 11.98
C GLU A 91 -5.93 4.44 11.66
N PRO A 92 -6.70 5.02 12.60
CA PRO A 92 -7.28 6.34 12.45
C PRO A 92 -6.23 7.46 12.60
N ALA A 93 -5.30 7.53 11.65
CA ALA A 93 -4.23 8.54 11.58
C ALA A 93 -4.53 9.70 10.62
N GLY A 94 -5.56 9.59 9.79
CA GLY A 94 -5.95 10.64 8.87
C GLY A 94 -6.73 10.11 7.67
N VAL A 95 -7.01 11.01 6.74
CA VAL A 95 -7.67 10.73 5.45
C VAL A 95 -7.03 11.56 4.36
N VAL A 96 -7.03 11.04 3.12
CA VAL A 96 -6.76 11.88 1.95
C VAL A 96 -8.05 12.58 1.54
N TRP A 97 -8.03 13.90 1.50
CA TRP A 97 -9.15 14.74 1.08
C TRP A 97 -8.65 15.83 0.15
N GLU A 98 -9.35 16.07 -0.96
CA GLU A 98 -8.96 17.07 -1.96
C GLU A 98 -7.48 16.98 -2.42
N ASN A 99 -6.97 15.75 -2.56
CA ASN A 99 -5.60 15.45 -2.98
C ASN A 99 -4.50 15.85 -1.97
N GLU A 100 -4.86 16.03 -0.70
CA GLU A 100 -3.93 16.26 0.40
C GLU A 100 -4.20 15.29 1.55
N TRP A 101 -3.14 14.91 2.27
CA TRP A 101 -3.26 14.14 3.50
C TRP A 101 -3.66 15.06 4.66
N ILE A 102 -4.81 14.76 5.29
CA ILE A 102 -5.29 15.44 6.48
C ILE A 102 -5.08 14.50 7.68
N PRO A 103 -4.08 14.76 8.54
CA PRO A 103 -3.82 13.93 9.70
C PRO A 103 -4.87 14.15 10.79
N THR A 104 -5.24 13.08 11.49
CA THR A 104 -6.03 13.14 12.73
C THR A 104 -5.10 13.07 13.95
N PRO A 105 -5.27 13.96 14.94
CA PRO A 105 -4.34 14.06 16.08
C PRO A 105 -4.38 12.87 17.04
N GLU A 106 -5.44 12.06 17.00
CA GLU A 106 -5.74 11.05 18.01
C GLU A 106 -5.08 9.68 17.76
N GLY A 107 -4.50 9.46 16.56
CA GLY A 107 -3.82 8.20 16.22
C GLY A 107 -4.68 6.96 16.50
N HIS A 108 -4.09 5.89 17.03
CA HIS A 108 -4.83 4.68 17.39
C HIS A 108 -5.82 4.93 18.53
N THR A 109 -7.12 4.95 18.23
CA THR A 109 -8.19 5.14 19.23
C THR A 109 -8.59 3.87 19.98
N THR A 110 -8.22 2.70 19.44
CA THR A 110 -8.50 1.37 20.01
C THR A 110 -7.26 0.48 19.89
N LEU A 111 -7.28 -0.71 20.53
CA LEU A 111 -6.15 -1.65 20.55
C LEU A 111 -4.85 -1.02 21.11
N THR A 112 -4.99 -0.11 22.07
CA THR A 112 -3.85 0.64 22.66
C THR A 112 -3.13 -0.12 23.77
N THR A 113 -3.75 -1.15 24.34
CA THR A 113 -3.14 -1.98 25.38
C THR A 113 -2.53 -3.23 24.78
N GLU A 114 -1.51 -3.80 25.44
CA GLU A 114 -0.94 -5.08 25.05
C GLU A 114 -2.02 -6.17 24.92
N PRO A 115 -1.97 -6.99 23.85
CA PRO A 115 -2.87 -8.12 23.69
C PRO A 115 -2.74 -9.06 24.88
N ARG A 116 -3.88 -9.45 25.46
CA ARG A 116 -3.89 -10.48 26.51
C ARG A 116 -3.50 -11.82 25.88
N GLY A 117 -2.65 -12.56 26.58
CA GLY A 117 -2.29 -13.93 26.21
C GLY A 117 -3.52 -14.86 26.16
N PRO A 118 -3.36 -16.10 25.67
CA PRO A 118 -4.46 -17.03 25.50
C PRO A 118 -5.21 -17.24 26.82
N PHE A 119 -6.53 -17.01 26.81
CA PHE A 119 -7.42 -17.33 27.93
C PHE A 119 -7.72 -18.84 28.01
N CYS A 120 -7.34 -19.60 26.99
CA CYS A 120 -7.49 -21.05 26.97
C CYS A 120 -6.63 -21.68 28.06
N ARG A 121 -7.30 -22.46 28.92
CA ARG A 121 -6.71 -23.27 29.99
C ARG A 121 -5.54 -24.11 29.46
N GLU A 122 -4.33 -23.64 29.76
CA GLU A 122 -3.03 -24.31 29.61
C GLU A 122 -2.58 -24.72 28.21
N LEU A 123 -1.93 -23.81 27.49
CA LEU A 123 -0.80 -24.18 26.64
C LEU A 123 0.47 -23.93 27.45
N LYS A 124 1.12 -25.01 27.91
CA LYS A 124 2.39 -24.96 28.66
C LYS A 124 3.39 -24.10 27.88
N LYS A 125 4.02 -23.13 28.55
CA LYS A 125 5.15 -22.38 27.96
C LYS A 125 6.24 -23.40 27.53
N PRO A 126 6.87 -23.24 26.36
CA PRO A 126 8.12 -23.96 26.09
C PRO A 126 9.12 -23.60 27.19
N GLU A 127 9.75 -24.60 27.81
CA GLU A 127 10.88 -24.36 28.70
C GLU A 127 11.93 -23.56 27.94
N GLU A 128 12.37 -22.44 28.53
CA GLU A 128 13.47 -21.64 28.03
C GLU A 128 14.66 -22.57 27.80
N ALA A 129 15.13 -22.64 26.55
CA ALA A 129 16.27 -23.45 26.18
C ALA A 129 17.43 -23.13 27.12
N GLU A 130 17.72 -24.07 28.02
CA GLU A 130 18.79 -24.04 28.99
C GLU A 130 20.08 -23.63 28.27
N GLN A 131 20.61 -22.45 28.62
CA GLN A 131 21.89 -21.97 28.14
C GLN A 131 22.94 -23.00 28.53
N LYS A 132 23.32 -23.87 27.59
CA LYS A 132 24.46 -24.78 27.74
C LYS A 132 25.72 -23.92 27.85
N GLN A 133 26.25 -23.88 29.07
CA GLN A 133 27.59 -23.40 29.41
C GLN A 133 28.64 -24.44 28.98
#